data_AF-W1TXV6-F1
#
_entry.id   AF-W1TXV6-F1
#
_cell.length_a   1.000
_cell.length_b   1.000
_cell.length_c   1.000
_cell.angle_alpha   90.00
_cell.angle_beta   90.00
_cell.angle_gamma   90.00
#
_symmetry.space_group_name_H-M   'P 1'
#
loop_
_entity.id
_entity.type
_entity.pdbx_description
1 polymer ?
#
loop_
_entity_poly.entity_id
_entity_poly.type
_entity_poly.pdbx_seq_one_letter_code
_entity_poly.pdbx_strand_id
1 'polypeptide(L)'
;MAGTLLNASGFFDYRVSIGPWFRSLLSFMPDPSLMEGVPFMFKFHMLAWMVVAIIFPFSRLVHCLSVPLNYLTRPFIVYRKRDEK
;
A
#
# COMPACT_ATOMS: atom_id res chain seq x y z
N MET A 1 -17.84 4.15 -5.71
CA MET A 1 -18.67 5.29 -6.16
C MET A 1 -18.43 6.58 -5.36
N ALA A 2 -18.09 6.54 -4.07
CA ALA A 2 -17.81 7.76 -3.30
C ALA A 2 -16.56 8.56 -3.76
N GLY A 3 -15.46 7.89 -4.12
CA GLY A 3 -14.24 8.57 -4.58
C GLY A 3 -14.41 9.35 -5.89
N THR A 4 -15.20 8.82 -6.83
CA THR A 4 -15.52 9.50 -8.09
C THR A 4 -16.45 10.69 -7.86
N LEU A 5 -17.46 10.57 -6.99
CA LEU A 5 -18.37 11.67 -6.66
C LEU A 5 -17.66 12.82 -5.93
N LEU A 6 -16.66 12.52 -5.10
CA LEU A 6 -15.84 13.52 -4.40
C LEU A 6 -14.78 14.17 -5.30
N ASN A 7 -14.40 13.54 -6.41
CA ASN A 7 -13.40 14.03 -7.36
C ASN A 7 -14.01 14.64 -8.64
N ALA A 8 -15.27 14.35 -8.95
CA ALA A 8 -15.96 14.75 -10.18
C ALA A 8 -16.01 16.27 -10.42
N SER A 9 -15.79 17.09 -9.39
CA SER A 9 -15.75 18.55 -9.47
C SER A 9 -14.36 19.16 -9.65
N GLY A 10 -13.27 18.37 -9.69
CA GLY A 10 -11.90 18.89 -9.81
C GLY A 10 -11.42 19.71 -8.60
N PHE A 11 -12.12 19.62 -7.46
CA PHE A 11 -11.99 20.56 -6.34
C PHE A 11 -10.74 20.37 -5.46
N PHE A 12 -10.03 19.24 -5.58
CA PHE A 12 -8.86 18.94 -4.76
C PHE A 12 -7.82 18.11 -5.52
N ASP A 13 -6.65 18.70 -5.74
CA ASP A 13 -5.50 17.99 -6.30
C ASP A 13 -4.76 17.22 -5.18
N TYR A 14 -4.99 15.92 -5.12
CA TYR A 14 -4.34 15.02 -4.15
C TYR A 14 -2.84 14.87 -4.42
N ARG A 15 -2.35 15.16 -5.62
CA ARG A 15 -0.96 14.91 -6.02
C ARG A 15 0.01 15.89 -5.38
N VAL A 16 -0.44 17.13 -5.13
CA VAL A 16 0.38 18.19 -4.54
C VAL A 16 0.46 18.14 -3.02
N SER A 17 -0.44 17.41 -2.36
CA SER A 17 -0.54 17.35 -0.90
C SER A 17 -0.20 15.95 -0.36
N ILE A 18 -0.99 14.94 -0.72
CA ILE A 18 -0.90 13.58 -0.17
C ILE A 18 0.37 12.87 -0.64
N GLY A 19 0.76 13.05 -1.91
CA GLY A 19 1.99 12.47 -2.45
C GLY A 19 3.25 12.91 -1.69
N PRO A 20 3.52 14.23 -1.61
CA PRO A 20 4.65 14.76 -0.84
C PRO A 20 4.58 14.41 0.65
N TRP A 21 3.40 14.44 1.27
CA TRP A 21 3.21 14.04 2.67
C TRP A 21 3.58 12.57 2.92
N PHE A 22 3.15 11.66 2.04
CA PHE A 22 3.48 10.25 2.16
C PHE A 22 4.99 10.02 2.00
N ARG A 23 5.63 10.75 1.07
CA ARG A 23 7.08 10.68 0.89
C ARG A 23 7.84 11.20 2.11
N SER A 24 7.35 12.27 2.74
CA SER A 24 7.99 12.87 3.93
C SER A 24 7.95 11.91 5.14
N LEU A 25 6.86 11.15 5.27
CA LEU A 25 6.75 10.07 6.24
C LEU A 25 7.79 8.95 5.99
N LEU A 26 7.97 8.53 4.74
CA LEU A 26 8.97 7.51 4.37
C LEU A 26 10.41 8.00 4.54
N SER A 27 10.67 9.30 4.39
CA SER A 27 11.97 9.91 4.66
C SER A 27 12.19 10.27 6.13
N PHE A 28 11.32 9.83 7.04
CA PHE A 28 11.38 10.13 8.48
C PHE A 28 11.40 11.63 8.83
N MET A 29 10.86 12.48 7.95
CA MET A 29 10.73 13.93 8.14
C MET A 29 9.26 14.32 7.95
N PRO A 30 8.36 13.97 8.89
CA PRO A 30 6.93 14.19 8.70
C PRO A 30 6.62 15.69 8.70
N ASP A 31 5.86 16.13 7.69
CA ASP A 31 5.37 17.51 7.58
C ASP A 31 3.83 17.53 7.67
N PRO A 32 3.25 17.79 8.85
CA PRO A 32 1.80 17.81 9.04
C PRO A 32 1.06 18.90 8.27
N SER A 33 1.75 19.97 7.86
CA SER A 33 1.11 21.13 7.20
C SER A 33 0.43 20.74 5.88
N LEU A 34 1.00 19.74 5.19
CA LEU A 34 0.48 19.17 3.94
C LEU A 34 -0.88 18.48 4.10
N MET A 35 -1.30 18.17 5.33
CA MET A 35 -2.59 17.51 5.62
C MET A 35 -3.68 18.47 6.10
N GLU A 36 -3.41 19.74 6.35
CA GLU A 36 -4.39 20.66 6.96
C GLU A 36 -5.63 20.84 6.08
N GLY A 37 -5.45 21.21 4.81
CA GLY A 37 -6.54 21.46 3.84
C GLY A 37 -7.15 20.22 3.18
N VAL A 38 -6.73 19.02 3.57
CA VAL A 38 -7.15 17.78 2.91
C VAL A 38 -8.57 17.38 3.34
N PRO A 39 -9.48 17.06 2.40
CA PRO A 39 -10.83 16.60 2.73
C PRO A 39 -10.81 15.36 3.64
N PHE A 40 -11.78 15.29 4.55
CA PHE A 40 -11.85 14.25 5.59
C PHE A 40 -11.79 12.81 5.02
N MET A 41 -12.46 12.55 3.90
CA MET A 41 -12.46 11.22 3.27
C MET A 41 -11.07 10.72 2.89
N PHE A 42 -10.18 11.61 2.42
CA PHE A 42 -8.80 11.25 2.11
C PHE A 42 -7.99 10.98 3.39
N LYS A 43 -8.18 11.78 4.44
CA LYS A 43 -7.56 11.54 5.76
C LYS A 43 -7.96 10.17 6.32
N PHE A 44 -9.26 9.85 6.27
CA PHE A 44 -9.77 8.56 6.71
C PHE A 44 -9.21 7.39 5.88
N HIS A 45 -9.13 7.54 4.55
CA HIS A 45 -8.55 6.52 3.69
C HIS A 45 -7.06 6.26 4.02
N MET A 46 -6.28 7.31 4.25
CA MET A 46 -4.87 7.17 4.66
C MET A 46 -4.74 6.45 6.00
N LEU A 47 -5.60 6.77 6.97
CA LEU A 47 -5.64 6.09 8.26
C LEU A 47 -6.00 4.60 8.09
N ALA A 48 -7.01 4.29 7.29
CA ALA A 48 -7.39 2.90 6.99
C ALA A 48 -6.23 2.13 6.33
N TRP A 49 -5.49 2.78 5.41
CA TRP A 49 -4.31 2.19 4.78
C TRP A 49 -3.21 1.88 5.81
N MET A 50 -2.91 2.79 6.75
CA MET A 50 -1.93 2.55 7.80
C MET A 50 -2.32 1.38 8.71
N VAL A 51 -3.61 1.28 9.07
CA VAL A 51 -4.14 0.15 9.84
C VAL A 51 -3.95 -1.16 9.09
N VAL A 52 -4.28 -1.20 7.79
CA VAL A 52 -4.06 -2.38 6.96
C VAL A 52 -2.58 -2.73 6.88
N ALA A 53 -1.68 -1.74 6.74
CA ALA A 53 -0.24 -1.98 6.70
C ALA A 53 0.30 -2.60 8.02
N ILE A 54 -0.23 -2.18 9.17
CA ILE A 54 0.14 -2.75 10.48
C ILE A 54 -0.40 -4.18 10.64
N ILE A 55 -1.64 -4.43 10.20
CA ILE A 55 -2.30 -5.74 10.28
C ILE A 55 -1.77 -6.71 9.21
N PHE A 56 -1.18 -6.19 8.14
CA PHE A 56 -0.72 -6.94 6.97
C PHE A 56 0.02 -8.25 7.30
N PRO A 57 1.09 -8.27 8.13
CA PRO A 57 1.84 -9.49 8.42
C PRO A 57 1.07 -10.51 9.28
N PHE A 58 0.01 -10.09 9.97
CA PHE A 58 -0.78 -10.94 10.87
C PHE A 58 -2.07 -11.45 10.22
N SER A 59 -2.28 -11.15 8.94
CA SER A 59 -3.50 -11.48 8.23
C SER A 59 -3.22 -12.37 7.02
N ARG A 60 -4.29 -12.87 6.40
CA ARG A 60 -4.17 -13.62 5.14
C ARG A 60 -3.56 -12.79 4.01
N LEU A 61 -3.52 -11.46 4.11
CA LEU A 61 -2.93 -10.57 3.10
C LEU A 61 -1.44 -10.82 2.85
N VAL A 62 -0.75 -11.51 3.76
CA VAL A 62 0.65 -11.95 3.57
C VAL A 62 0.84 -12.79 2.29
N HIS A 63 -0.22 -13.44 1.78
CA HIS A 63 -0.16 -14.20 0.53
C HIS A 63 0.28 -13.34 -0.66
N CYS A 64 0.10 -12.02 -0.62
CA CYS A 64 0.53 -11.10 -1.67
C CYS A 64 2.06 -11.12 -1.87
N LEU A 65 2.85 -11.52 -0.87
CA LEU A 65 4.29 -11.68 -0.99
C LEU A 65 4.71 -13.00 -1.65
N SER A 66 3.81 -13.99 -1.69
CA SER A 66 4.09 -15.33 -2.23
C SER A 66 3.63 -15.47 -3.69
N VAL A 67 3.68 -14.39 -4.48
CA VAL A 67 3.31 -14.44 -5.91
C VAL A 67 4.27 -15.40 -6.61
N PRO A 68 3.75 -16.47 -7.28
CA PRO A 68 4.58 -17.54 -7.82
C PRO A 68 5.20 -17.14 -9.17
N LEU A 69 5.97 -16.05 -9.21
CA LEU A 69 6.66 -15.58 -10.42
C LEU A 69 7.64 -16.63 -10.95
N ASN A 70 8.27 -17.39 -10.03
CA ASN A 70 9.16 -18.49 -10.35
C ASN A 70 8.46 -19.65 -11.09
N TYR A 71 7.13 -19.74 -11.07
CA TYR A 71 6.40 -20.80 -11.76
C TYR A 71 6.53 -20.70 -13.29
N LEU A 72 6.71 -19.48 -13.80
CA LEU A 72 6.85 -19.23 -15.25
C LEU A 72 8.07 -19.94 -15.84
N THR A 73 9.13 -20.08 -15.06
CA THR A 73 10.39 -20.73 -15.49
C THR A 73 10.62 -22.08 -14.80
N ARG A 74 9.62 -22.59 -14.06
CA ARG A 74 9.79 -23.81 -13.27
C ARG A 74 9.71 -25.06 -14.16
N PRO A 75 10.65 -26.01 -14.05
CA PRO A 75 10.53 -27.32 -14.69
C PRO A 75 9.27 -28.07 -14.22
N PHE A 76 8.62 -28.81 -15.12
CA PHE A 76 7.41 -29.58 -14.80
C PHE A 76 7.63 -30.62 -13.70
N ILE A 77 8.82 -31.23 -13.66
CA ILE A 77 9.18 -32.27 -12.70
C ILE A 77 10.27 -31.72 -11.80
N VAL A 78 10.06 -31.83 -10.48
CA VAL A 78 11.02 -31.39 -9.46
C VAL A 78 11.44 -32.58 -8.61
N TYR A 79 12.74 -32.87 -8.63
CA TYR A 79 13.36 -33.88 -7.77
C TYR A 79 14.01 -33.19 -6.55
N ARG A 80 13.76 -33.71 -5.34
CA ARG A 80 14.41 -33.26 -4.11
C ARG A 80 15.40 -34.34 -3.64
N LYS A 81 16.67 -33.97 -3.50
CA LYS A 81 17.69 -34.85 -2.87
C LYS A 81 17.44 -34.94 -1.36
N ARG A 82 17.91 -36.02 -0.74
CA ARG A 82 17.80 -36.23 0.71
C ARG A 82 18.76 -35.28 1.43
N ASP A 83 18.29 -34.55 2.43
CA ASP A 83 19.16 -33.70 3.26
C ASP A 83 20.12 -34.62 4.05
N GLU A 84 21.44 -34.39 3.94
CA GLU A 84 22.45 -35.11 4.72
C GLU A 84 22.31 -34.72 6.20
N LYS A 85 22.37 -35.73 7.09
CA LYS A 85 22.21 -35.55 8.54
C LYS A 85 23.49 -35.06 9.20
#